data_AF-A0AAN8V0I1-F1
#
_entry.id   AF-A0AAN8V0I1-F1
#
_cell.length_a   1.000
_cell.length_b   1.000
_cell.length_c   1.000
_cell.angle_alpha   90.00
_cell.angle_beta   90.00
_cell.angle_gamma   90.00
#
_symmetry.space_group_name_H-M   'P 1'
#
loop_
_entity.id
_entity.type
_entity.pdbx_description
1 polymer ?
#
loop_
_entity_poly.entity_id
_entity_poly.type
_entity_poly.pdbx_seq_one_letter_code
_entity_poly.pdbx_strand_id
1 'polypeptide(L)'
;MIPCKMKVRKSYDPFLEPLASVFLQAVPSYSARRSLFEHYVRTRAEEERKEKRAAQKAAIEGFKQLLEEASEDINHKTDYKTFKKKWGNDPRFEALDWKEREVLFNERILPLKKAAGEMAQAQHRAAASSFMSMLREKGNITSSSRWSRVGFIM
;
A
#
# COMPACT_ATOMS: atom_id res chain seq x y z
N MET A 1 -23.45 -5.87 6.27
CA MET A 1 -23.26 -5.01 5.08
C MET A 1 -24.62 -4.60 4.56
N ILE A 2 -25.03 -3.36 4.79
CA ILE A 2 -26.31 -2.84 4.29
C ILE A 2 -26.05 -2.26 2.90
N PRO A 3 -26.73 -2.72 1.83
CA PRO A 3 -26.55 -2.12 0.52
C PRO A 3 -27.25 -0.76 0.53
N CYS A 4 -26.47 0.32 0.50
CA CYS A 4 -26.97 1.68 0.33
C CYS A 4 -27.38 1.87 -1.15
N LYS A 5 -28.45 1.20 -1.57
CA LYS A 5 -29.20 1.57 -2.76
C LYS A 5 -30.22 2.61 -2.30
N MET A 6 -29.83 3.87 -2.22
CA MET A 6 -30.80 4.97 -2.32
C MET A 6 -31.36 4.94 -3.74
N LYS A 7 -32.23 3.97 -4.03
CA LYS A 7 -33.28 4.16 -5.01
C LYS A 7 -34.11 5.29 -4.44
N VAL A 8 -33.97 6.47 -5.03
CA VAL A 8 -34.96 7.54 -4.88
C VAL A 8 -36.27 6.96 -5.40
N ARG A 9 -37.01 6.27 -4.53
CA ARG A 9 -38.39 5.92 -4.80
C ARG A 9 -39.12 7.26 -4.80
N LYS A 10 -39.59 7.68 -5.97
CA LYS A 10 -40.63 8.69 -6.09
C LYS A 10 -41.95 8.08 -5.58
N SER A 11 -42.06 7.86 -4.28
CA SER A 11 -43.37 7.66 -3.64
C SER A 11 -43.75 9.02 -3.07
N TYR A 12 -44.70 9.67 -3.74
CA TYR A 12 -45.33 10.89 -3.27
C TYR A 12 -46.06 10.54 -1.96
N ASP A 13 -45.66 11.13 -0.84
CA ASP A 13 -46.32 10.96 0.46
C ASP A 13 -47.33 12.10 0.64
N PRO A 14 -48.65 11.84 0.59
CA PRO A 14 -49.69 12.86 0.67
C PRO A 14 -49.70 13.63 1.99
N PHE A 15 -49.04 13.13 3.05
CA PHE A 15 -48.99 13.79 4.36
C PHE A 15 -47.83 14.78 4.50
N LEU A 16 -46.92 14.87 3.52
CA LEU A 16 -45.80 15.81 3.53
C LEU A 16 -46.18 17.22 3.02
N GLU A 17 -47.35 17.39 2.39
CA GLU A 17 -47.73 18.65 1.72
C GLU A 17 -47.90 19.85 2.68
N PRO A 18 -48.51 19.73 3.87
CA PRO A 18 -48.69 20.88 4.76
C PRO A 18 -47.36 21.40 5.33
N LEU A 19 -46.37 20.53 5.53
CA LEU A 19 -45.04 20.90 6.06
C LEU A 19 -44.09 21.40 4.96
N ALA A 20 -44.19 20.87 3.74
CA ALA A 20 -43.44 21.38 2.59
C ALA A 20 -43.78 22.86 2.31
N SER A 21 -45.05 23.25 2.55
CA SER A 21 -45.54 24.62 2.42
C SER A 21 -44.79 25.62 3.32
N VAL A 22 -44.58 25.29 4.60
CA VAL A 22 -43.95 26.20 5.57
C VAL A 22 -42.47 26.44 5.25
N PHE A 23 -41.73 25.41 4.87
CA PHE A 23 -40.31 25.54 4.53
C PHE A 23 -40.07 26.22 3.17
N LEU A 24 -40.97 26.00 2.19
CA LEU A 24 -40.91 26.70 0.90
C LEU A 24 -41.27 28.19 1.04
N GLN A 25 -42.19 28.53 1.95
CA GLN A 25 -42.54 29.91 2.29
C GLN A 25 -41.41 30.65 3.01
N ALA A 26 -40.64 29.96 3.86
CA ALA A 26 -39.52 30.54 4.61
C ALA A 26 -38.32 30.95 3.74
N VAL A 27 -38.13 30.29 2.59
CA VAL A 27 -37.13 30.69 1.58
C VAL A 27 -37.88 31.13 0.32
N PRO A 28 -38.34 32.39 0.23
CA PRO A 28 -39.32 32.80 -0.77
C PRO A 28 -38.77 32.82 -2.21
N SER A 29 -37.48 33.08 -2.38
CA SER A 29 -36.84 33.14 -3.69
C SER A 29 -36.46 31.76 -4.21
N TYR A 30 -36.85 31.47 -5.46
CA TYR A 30 -36.47 30.24 -6.16
C TYR A 30 -34.94 30.04 -6.22
N SER A 31 -34.19 31.13 -6.42
CA SER A 31 -32.72 31.07 -6.47
C SER A 31 -32.12 30.63 -5.14
N ALA A 32 -32.63 31.16 -4.02
CA ALA A 32 -32.19 30.79 -2.68
C ALA A 32 -32.52 29.33 -2.35
N ARG A 33 -33.72 28.86 -2.70
CA ARG A 33 -34.12 27.45 -2.56
C ARG A 33 -33.21 26.52 -3.38
N ARG A 34 -32.92 26.90 -4.63
CA ARG A 34 -32.05 26.14 -5.52
C ARG A 34 -30.62 26.06 -4.98
N SER A 35 -30.06 27.18 -4.53
CA SER A 35 -28.71 27.23 -3.95
C SER A 35 -28.57 26.36 -2.70
N LEU A 36 -29.56 26.40 -1.79
CA LEU A 36 -29.58 25.55 -0.59
C LEU A 36 -29.68 24.06 -0.94
N PHE A 37 -30.50 23.70 -1.93
CA PHE A 37 -30.60 22.33 -2.43
C PHE A 37 -29.29 21.85 -3.05
N GLU A 38 -28.68 22.65 -3.93
CA GLU A 38 -27.39 22.32 -4.55
C GLU A 38 -26.27 22.18 -3.51
N HIS A 39 -26.26 23.05 -2.50
CA HIS A 39 -25.33 22.96 -1.37
C HIS A 39 -25.55 21.67 -0.58
N TYR A 40 -26.79 21.35 -0.19
CA TYR A 40 -27.11 20.12 0.54
C TYR A 40 -26.69 18.86 -0.25
N VAL A 41 -27.03 18.78 -1.54
CA VAL A 41 -26.63 17.64 -2.39
C VAL A 41 -25.11 17.52 -2.45
N ARG A 42 -24.39 18.63 -2.58
CA ARG A 42 -22.93 18.65 -2.58
C ARG A 42 -22.36 18.16 -1.25
N THR A 43 -22.83 18.71 -0.13
CA THR A 43 -22.37 18.34 1.22
C THR A 43 -22.61 16.85 1.48
N ARG A 44 -23.79 16.32 1.15
CA ARG A 44 -24.09 14.89 1.32
C ARG A 44 -23.20 14.00 0.45
N ALA A 45 -22.95 14.38 -0.79
CA ALA A 45 -22.03 13.66 -1.67
C ALA A 45 -20.58 13.70 -1.14
N GLU A 46 -20.16 14.82 -0.56
CA GLU A 46 -18.83 14.98 0.02
C GLU A 46 -18.64 14.18 1.31
N GLU A 47 -19.64 14.18 2.20
CA GLU A 47 -19.67 13.36 3.42
C GLU A 47 -19.52 11.88 3.08
N GLU A 48 -20.33 11.36 2.14
CA GLU A 48 -20.27 9.95 1.75
C GLU A 48 -18.91 9.58 1.11
N ARG A 49 -18.31 10.51 0.35
CA ARG A 49 -16.94 10.33 -0.19
C ARG A 49 -15.89 10.34 0.92
N LYS A 50 -16.04 11.21 1.91
CA LYS A 50 -15.12 11.32 3.05
C LYS A 50 -15.16 10.06 3.90
N GLU A 51 -16.35 9.53 4.17
CA GLU A 51 -16.53 8.27 4.91
C GLU A 51 -15.89 7.08 4.16
N LYS A 52 -16.11 6.97 2.84
CA LYS A 52 -15.47 5.93 2.03
C LYS A 52 -13.94 6.04 2.03
N ARG A 53 -13.40 7.25 1.93
CA ARG A 53 -11.94 7.50 2.01
C ARG A 53 -11.39 7.17 3.39
N ALA A 54 -12.11 7.54 4.46
CA ALA A 54 -11.71 7.27 5.83
C ALA A 54 -11.71 5.76 6.12
N ALA A 55 -12.74 5.04 5.68
CA ALA A 55 -12.81 3.58 5.79
C ALA A 55 -11.66 2.89 5.04
N GLN A 56 -11.39 3.32 3.80
CA GLN A 56 -10.27 2.79 3.01
C GLN A 56 -8.93 3.05 3.70
N LYS A 57 -8.73 4.28 4.21
CA LYS A 57 -7.50 4.63 4.94
C LYS A 57 -7.34 3.78 6.20
N ALA A 58 -8.41 3.55 6.96
CA ALA A 58 -8.38 2.70 8.14
C ALA A 58 -8.02 1.25 7.80
N ALA A 59 -8.55 0.70 6.70
CA ALA A 59 -8.20 -0.63 6.22
C ALA A 59 -6.71 -0.73 5.82
N ILE A 60 -6.19 0.28 5.11
CA ILE A 60 -4.77 0.35 4.73
C ILE A 60 -3.86 0.40 5.96
N GLU A 61 -4.17 1.25 6.94
CA GLU A 61 -3.37 1.36 8.16
C GLU A 61 -3.44 0.07 9.00
N GLY A 62 -4.61 -0.58 9.07
CA GLY A 62 -4.73 -1.88 9.72
C GLY A 62 -3.85 -2.95 9.07
N PHE A 63 -3.78 -2.98 7.73
CA PHE A 63 -2.89 -3.90 7.02
C PHE A 63 -1.40 -3.58 7.23
N LYS A 64 -1.02 -2.30 7.32
CA LYS A 64 0.37 -1.93 7.64
C LYS A 64 0.76 -2.36 9.05
N GLN A 65 -0.14 -2.24 10.02
CA GLN A 65 0.08 -2.76 11.37
C GLN A 65 0.29 -4.27 11.37
N LEU A 66 -0.52 -5.00 10.60
CA LEU A 66 -0.35 -6.44 10.40
C LEU A 66 1.03 -6.78 9.81
N LEU A 67 1.53 -6.00 8.83
CA LEU A 67 2.86 -6.20 8.26
C LEU A 67 3.99 -5.92 9.25
N GLU A 68 3.77 -4.98 10.19
CA GLU A 68 4.74 -4.68 11.24
C GLU A 68 4.74 -5.75 12.34
N GLU A 69 3.57 -6.24 12.75
CA GLU A 69 3.44 -7.40 13.65
C GLU A 69 4.06 -8.65 13.02
N ALA A 70 3.91 -8.82 11.71
CA ALA A 70 4.50 -9.90 10.95
C ALA A 70 5.97 -9.65 10.55
N SER A 71 6.61 -8.58 11.04
CA SER A 71 7.95 -8.20 10.61
C SER A 71 9.01 -9.27 10.88
N GLU A 72 8.86 -10.05 11.97
CA GLU A 72 9.76 -11.17 12.29
C GLU A 72 9.64 -12.33 11.29
N ASP A 73 8.45 -12.53 10.74
CA ASP A 73 8.14 -13.55 9.72
C ASP A 73 8.48 -13.09 8.29
N ILE A 74 8.65 -11.78 8.11
CA ILE A 74 8.87 -11.14 6.81
C ILE A 74 10.37 -10.85 6.63
N ASN A 75 11.00 -11.57 5.70
CA ASN A 75 12.38 -11.33 5.29
C ASN A 75 12.48 -11.12 3.76
N HIS A 76 13.69 -10.83 3.27
CA HIS A 76 13.95 -10.61 1.85
C HIS A 76 13.62 -11.81 0.93
N LYS A 77 13.41 -13.02 1.48
CA LYS A 77 13.02 -14.25 0.78
C LYS A 77 11.54 -14.59 0.95
N THR A 78 10.79 -13.84 1.76
CA THR A 78 9.38 -14.13 2.02
C THR A 78 8.54 -13.81 0.78
N ASP A 79 7.80 -14.80 0.29
CA ASP A 79 6.85 -14.66 -0.80
C ASP A 79 5.43 -14.37 -0.30
N TYR A 80 4.65 -13.65 -1.11
CA TYR A 80 3.26 -13.30 -0.80
C TYR A 80 2.39 -14.53 -0.49
N LYS A 81 2.61 -15.65 -1.20
CA LYS A 81 1.88 -16.91 -0.96
C LYS A 81 2.11 -17.45 0.46
N THR A 82 3.36 -17.40 0.92
CA THR A 82 3.75 -17.86 2.27
C THR A 82 3.19 -16.93 3.33
N PHE A 83 3.24 -15.61 3.10
CA PHE A 83 2.63 -14.62 3.97
C PHE A 83 1.10 -14.83 4.09
N LYS A 84 0.40 -14.96 2.96
CA LYS A 84 -1.04 -15.23 2.91
C LYS A 84 -1.43 -16.51 3.64
N LYS A 85 -0.60 -17.56 3.60
CA LYS A 85 -0.90 -18.80 4.31
C LYS A 85 -0.93 -18.62 5.83
N LYS A 86 -0.10 -17.73 6.38
CA LYS A 86 -0.04 -17.44 7.83
C LYS A 86 -1.07 -16.41 8.27
N TRP A 87 -1.20 -15.33 7.51
CA TRP A 87 -1.96 -14.13 7.92
C TRP A 87 -3.27 -13.93 7.14
N GLY A 88 -3.63 -14.87 6.27
CA GLY A 88 -4.76 -14.73 5.35
C GLY A 88 -6.14 -14.70 6.01
N ASN A 89 -6.26 -15.22 7.24
CA ASN A 89 -7.49 -15.23 8.03
C ASN A 89 -7.64 -13.99 8.94
N ASP A 90 -6.66 -13.08 8.95
CA ASP A 90 -6.75 -11.86 9.75
C ASP A 90 -7.80 -10.91 9.14
N PRO A 91 -8.75 -10.37 9.92
CA PRO A 91 -9.75 -9.44 9.40
C PRO A 91 -9.15 -8.21 8.69
N ARG A 92 -7.97 -7.75 9.12
CA ARG A 92 -7.21 -6.64 8.51
C ARG A 92 -6.63 -7.05 7.16
N PHE A 93 -6.28 -8.32 6.99
CA PHE A 93 -5.90 -8.90 5.70
C PHE A 93 -7.11 -8.95 4.76
N GLU A 94 -8.27 -9.39 5.24
CA GLU A 94 -9.48 -9.51 4.42
C GLU A 94 -10.11 -8.17 4.01
N ALA A 95 -9.86 -7.10 4.78
CA ALA A 95 -10.45 -5.76 4.57
C ALA A 95 -10.02 -5.05 3.28
N LEU A 96 -8.89 -5.40 2.68
CA LEU A 96 -8.35 -4.76 1.46
C LEU A 96 -8.57 -5.60 0.21
N ASP A 97 -8.46 -5.04 -0.99
CA ASP A 97 -8.44 -5.86 -2.21
C ASP A 97 -7.05 -6.47 -2.47
N TRP A 98 -6.98 -7.55 -3.27
CA TRP A 98 -5.73 -8.26 -3.56
C TRP A 98 -4.64 -7.33 -4.14
N LYS A 99 -5.02 -6.37 -4.99
CA LYS A 99 -4.08 -5.40 -5.59
C LYS A 99 -3.44 -4.51 -4.54
N GLU A 100 -4.23 -4.01 -3.60
CA GLU A 100 -3.76 -3.12 -2.54
C GLU A 100 -2.86 -3.87 -1.57
N ARG A 101 -3.24 -5.11 -1.20
CA ARG A 101 -2.42 -6.00 -0.37
C ARG A 101 -1.05 -6.26 -1.01
N GLU A 102 -1.02 -6.54 -2.32
CA GLU A 102 0.22 -6.80 -3.05
C GLU A 102 1.14 -5.56 -3.10
N VAL A 103 0.57 -4.38 -3.37
CA VAL A 103 1.34 -3.11 -3.35
C VAL A 103 1.94 -2.86 -1.97
N LEU A 104 1.14 -2.91 -0.90
CA LEU A 104 1.60 -2.67 0.46
C LEU A 104 2.63 -3.72 0.93
N PHE A 105 2.45 -4.98 0.54
CA PHE A 105 3.42 -6.03 0.82
C PHE A 105 4.75 -5.77 0.11
N ASN A 106 4.71 -5.35 -1.16
CA ASN A 106 5.91 -5.03 -1.92
C ASN A 106 6.65 -3.80 -1.36
N GLU A 107 5.93 -2.79 -0.87
CA GLU A 107 6.53 -1.64 -0.17
C GLU A 107 7.38 -2.08 1.03
N ARG A 108 7.00 -3.16 1.73
CA ARG A 108 7.78 -3.72 2.84
C ARG A 108 8.94 -4.60 2.38
N ILE A 109 8.75 -5.44 1.37
CA ILE A 109 9.73 -6.44 0.93
C ILE A 109 10.85 -5.85 0.07
N LEU A 110 10.54 -4.89 -0.81
CA LEU A 110 11.51 -4.34 -1.76
C LEU A 110 12.73 -3.71 -1.07
N PRO A 111 12.58 -2.90 0.00
CA PRO A 111 13.73 -2.39 0.75
C PRO A 111 14.60 -3.49 1.34
N LEU A 112 13.99 -4.57 1.87
CA LEU A 112 14.71 -5.71 2.44
C LEU A 112 15.52 -6.44 1.37
N LYS A 113 14.95 -6.66 0.19
CA LYS A 113 15.66 -7.26 -0.96
C LYS A 113 16.80 -6.39 -1.44
N LYS A 114 16.58 -5.07 -1.53
CA LYS A 114 17.62 -4.12 -1.92
C LYS A 114 18.78 -4.13 -0.94
N ALA A 115 18.50 -4.03 0.37
CA ALA A 115 19.53 -4.07 1.41
C ALA A 115 20.34 -5.38 1.37
N ALA A 116 19.67 -6.53 1.22
CA ALA A 116 20.36 -7.82 1.12
C ALA A 116 21.26 -7.90 -0.12
N GLY A 117 20.80 -7.36 -1.27
CA GLY A 117 21.60 -7.29 -2.50
C GLY A 117 22.81 -6.38 -2.37
N GLU A 118 22.65 -5.20 -1.75
CA GLU A 118 23.74 -4.26 -1.50
C GLU A 118 24.80 -4.83 -0.57
N MET A 119 24.39 -5.55 0.49
CA MET A 119 25.30 -6.26 1.38
C MET A 119 26.10 -7.35 0.65
N ALA A 120 25.42 -8.18 -0.16
CA ALA A 120 26.09 -9.21 -0.96
C ALA A 120 27.09 -8.60 -1.96
N GLN A 121 26.71 -7.50 -2.61
CA GLN A 121 27.60 -6.79 -3.54
C GLN A 121 28.80 -6.15 -2.82
N ALA A 122 28.60 -5.60 -1.61
CA ALA A 122 29.67 -5.07 -0.80
C ALA A 122 30.67 -6.17 -0.40
N GLN A 123 30.17 -7.34 0.03
CA GLN A 123 31.00 -8.51 0.34
C GLN A 123 31.80 -8.97 -0.90
N HIS A 124 31.16 -9.06 -2.06
CA HIS A 124 31.84 -9.43 -3.30
C HIS A 124 32.94 -8.41 -3.67
N ARG A 125 32.67 -7.11 -3.55
CA ARG A 125 33.68 -6.06 -3.81
C ARG A 125 34.83 -6.11 -2.82
N ALA A 126 34.54 -6.35 -1.53
CA ALA A 126 35.57 -6.49 -0.51
C ALA A 126 36.45 -7.71 -0.78
N ALA A 127 35.85 -8.86 -1.12
CA ALA A 127 36.57 -10.07 -1.48
C ALA A 127 37.45 -9.86 -2.73
N ALA A 128 36.91 -9.21 -3.77
CA ALA A 128 37.67 -8.89 -4.98
C ALA A 128 38.84 -7.93 -4.69
N SER A 129 38.62 -6.90 -3.86
CA SER A 129 39.68 -5.99 -3.42
C SER A 129 40.77 -6.72 -2.64
N SER A 130 40.38 -7.55 -1.67
CA SER A 130 41.31 -8.37 -0.89
C SER A 130 42.12 -9.31 -1.77
N PHE A 131 41.47 -9.95 -2.75
CA PHE A 131 42.13 -10.83 -3.71
C PHE A 131 43.12 -10.05 -4.59
N MET A 132 42.74 -8.86 -5.07
CA MET A 132 43.63 -7.99 -5.84
C MET A 132 44.84 -7.52 -5.02
N SER A 133 44.67 -7.20 -3.74
CA SER A 133 45.78 -6.85 -2.85
C SER A 133 46.75 -8.02 -2.65
N MET A 134 46.22 -9.22 -2.41
CA MET A 134 47.02 -10.44 -2.30
C MET A 134 47.83 -10.72 -3.59
N LEU A 135 47.24 -10.51 -4.77
CA LEU A 135 47.96 -10.65 -6.05
C LEU A 135 49.12 -9.65 -6.17
N ARG A 136 48.94 -8.41 -5.72
CA ARG A 136 50.01 -7.39 -5.74
C ARG A 136 51.15 -7.76 -4.80
N GLU A 137 50.84 -8.30 -3.62
CA GLU A 137 51.84 -8.69 -2.62
C GLU A 137 52.78 -9.81 -3.11
N LYS A 138 52.27 -10.78 -3.88
CA LYS A 138 53.11 -11.88 -4.39
C LYS A 138 54.24 -11.43 -5.33
N GLY A 139 54.19 -10.20 -5.88
CA GLY A 139 55.32 -9.50 -6.50
C GLY A 139 55.94 -10.08 -7.78
N ASN A 140 55.70 -11.35 -8.10
CA ASN A 140 56.28 -12.09 -9.23
C ASN A 140 55.29 -12.33 -10.38
N ILE A 141 54.14 -11.65 -10.37
CA ILE A 141 53.11 -11.76 -11.41
C ILE A 141 53.38 -10.72 -12.50
N THR A 142 53.89 -11.18 -13.64
CA THR A 142 54.11 -10.39 -14.86
C THR A 142 53.00 -10.62 -15.89
N SER A 143 52.94 -9.83 -16.96
CA SER A 143 51.91 -10.00 -18.01
C SER A 143 51.94 -11.37 -18.72
N SER A 144 53.08 -12.07 -18.68
CA SER A 144 53.25 -13.42 -19.23
C SER A 144 52.88 -14.54 -18.24
N SER A 145 52.49 -14.19 -17.00
CA SER A 145 52.12 -15.16 -15.97
C SER A 145 50.78 -15.82 -16.30
N ARG A 146 50.74 -17.15 -16.30
CA ARG A 146 49.53 -17.93 -16.57
C ARG A 146 48.76 -18.17 -15.28
N TRP A 147 47.43 -17.98 -15.32
CA TRP A 147 46.55 -18.28 -14.18
C TRP A 147 46.73 -19.70 -13.64
N SER A 148 46.89 -20.71 -14.51
CA SER A 148 47.11 -22.09 -14.11
C SER A 148 48.39 -22.31 -13.28
N ARG A 149 49.36 -21.40 -13.36
CA ARG A 149 50.59 -21.42 -12.55
C ARG A 149 50.41 -20.56 -11.29
N VAL A 150 49.81 -19.38 -11.41
CA VAL A 150 49.57 -18.46 -10.28
C VAL A 150 48.57 -19.06 -9.29
N GLY A 151 47.44 -19.58 -9.76
CA GLY A 151 46.40 -20.24 -8.96
C GLY A 151 46.77 -21.62 -8.43
N PHE A 152 47.89 -22.21 -8.85
CA PHE A 152 48.43 -23.44 -8.26
C PHE A 152 49.39 -23.13 -7.08
N ILE A 153 49.92 -21.90 -7.02
CA ILE A 153 50.87 -21.42 -5.99
C ILE A 153 50.15 -20.53 -4.96
N MET A 154 48.89 -20.17 -5.21
CA MET A 154 47.97 -19.49 -4.28
C MET A 154 47.05 -20.51 -3.64
#